data_AF-A0A439LHF8-F1
#
_entry.id   AF-A0A439LHF8-F1
#
_cell.length_a   1.000
_cell.length_b   1.000
_cell.length_c   1.000
_cell.angle_alpha   90.00
_cell.angle_beta   90.00
_cell.angle_gamma   90.00
#
_symmetry.space_group_name_H-M   'P 1'
#
loop_
_entity.id
_entity.type
_entity.pdbx_description
1 polymer ?
#
loop_
_entity_poly.entity_id
_entity_poly.type
_entity_poly.pdbx_seq_one_letter_code
_entity_poly.pdbx_strand_id
1 'polypeptide(L)'
;VLAAIVGLGIALARRSENRIVARSVGWFAEFIRGTPLLVQLYFIFYVLPDIGILLPPLVAGVIGLGLHYGTYTAEVYRAGIDNVPRGQWEA
;
A
#
# COMPACT_ATOMS: atom_id res chain seq x y z
N VAL A 1 -9.80 0.52 7.75
CA VAL A 1 -8.69 0.65 8.74
C VAL A 1 -7.36 0.18 8.16
N LEU A 2 -7.22 -1.07 7.72
CA LEU A 2 -5.95 -1.58 7.18
C LEU A 2 -5.38 -0.72 6.04
N ALA A 3 -6.20 -0.36 5.04
CA ALA A 3 -5.77 0.52 3.94
C ALA A 3 -5.27 1.89 4.42
N ALA A 4 -5.87 2.46 5.46
CA ALA A 4 -5.42 3.74 6.03
C ALA A 4 -4.04 3.58 6.68
N ILE A 5 -3.83 2.52 7.47
CA ILE A 5 -2.54 2.25 8.12
C ILE A 5 -1.45 1.98 7.08
N VAL A 6 -1.71 1.08 6.13
CA VAL A 6 -0.77 0.75 5.05
C VAL A 6 -0.48 1.98 4.20
N GLY A 7 -1.50 2.73 3.83
CA GLY A 7 -1.36 3.94 3.01
C GLY A 7 -0.51 4.99 3.70
N LEU A 8 -0.73 5.24 4.99
CA LEU A 8 0.09 6.18 5.76
C LEU A 8 1.54 5.71 5.83
N GLY A 9 1.77 4.42 6.11
CA GLY A 9 3.10 3.82 6.14
C GLY A 9 3.85 3.98 4.81
N ILE A 10 3.18 3.68 3.68
CA ILE A 10 3.75 3.85 2.34
C ILE A 10 4.05 5.33 2.05
N ALA A 11 3.12 6.25 2.38
CA ALA A 11 3.30 7.67 2.15
C ALA A 11 4.52 8.23 2.90
N LEU A 12 4.68 7.85 4.17
CA LEU A 12 5.83 8.25 4.98
C LEU A 12 7.14 7.62 4.47
N ALA A 13 7.13 6.33 4.15
CA ALA A 13 8.33 5.64 3.66
C ALA A 13 8.82 6.20 2.32
N ARG A 14 7.91 6.64 1.44
CA ARG A 14 8.25 7.31 0.18
C ARG A 14 8.87 8.70 0.37
N ARG A 15 8.68 9.34 1.53
CA ARG A 15 9.34 10.61 1.90
C ARG A 15 10.69 10.41 2.59
N SER A 16 11.14 9.17 2.79
CA SER A 16 12.46 8.89 3.36
C SER A 16 13.58 9.54 2.55
N GLU A 17 14.57 10.11 3.23
CA GLU A 17 15.79 10.63 2.59
C GLU A 17 16.61 9.52 1.92
N ASN A 18 16.47 8.28 2.40
CA ASN A 18 17.11 7.12 1.78
C ASN A 18 16.41 6.78 0.46
N ARG A 19 17.06 7.15 -0.66
CA ARG A 19 16.55 6.94 -2.02
C ARG A 19 16.26 5.48 -2.35
N ILE A 20 16.96 4.52 -1.73
CA ILE A 20 16.72 3.09 -1.94
C ILE A 20 15.36 2.72 -1.34
N VAL A 21 15.07 3.15 -0.12
CA VAL A 21 13.79 2.91 0.56
C VAL A 21 12.65 3.56 -0.23
N ALA A 22 12.77 4.85 -0.54
CA ALA A 22 11.73 5.59 -1.25
C ALA A 22 11.39 4.97 -2.62
N ARG A 23 12.41 4.56 -3.39
CA ARG A 23 12.21 3.92 -4.70
C ARG A 23 11.64 2.52 -4.58
N SER A 24 12.12 1.71 -3.65
CA SER A 24 11.65 0.32 -3.48
C SER A 24 10.18 0.28 -3.07
N VAL A 25 9.78 1.15 -2.13
CA VAL A 25 8.38 1.29 -1.72
C VAL A 25 7.52 1.83 -2.86
N GLY A 26 8.01 2.82 -3.61
CA GLY A 26 7.32 3.34 -4.79
C GLY A 26 7.06 2.26 -5.84
N TRP A 27 8.09 1.48 -6.17
CA TRP A 27 7.99 0.38 -7.12
C TRP A 27 7.00 -0.70 -6.66
N PHE A 28 7.03 -1.09 -5.38
CA PHE A 28 6.09 -2.07 -4.85
C PHE A 28 4.64 -1.57 -4.89
N ALA A 29 4.42 -0.29 -4.56
CA ALA A 29 3.10 0.33 -4.65
C ALA A 29 2.60 0.45 -6.10
N GLU A 30 3.49 0.72 -7.06
CA GLU A 30 3.17 0.72 -8.49
C GLU A 30 2.86 -0.70 -9.00
N PHE A 31 3.62 -1.71 -8.59
CA PHE A 31 3.37 -3.11 -8.94
C PHE A 31 1.99 -3.59 -8.46
N ILE A 32 1.62 -3.27 -7.22
CA ILE A 32 0.29 -3.60 -6.69
C ILE A 32 -0.82 -2.91 -7.49
N ARG A 33 -0.64 -1.64 -7.88
CA ARG A 33 -1.63 -0.91 -8.69
C ARG A 33 -1.67 -1.38 -10.14
N GLY A 34 -0.54 -1.88 -10.65
CA GLY A 34 -0.40 -2.44 -12.00
C GLY A 34 -0.97 -3.86 -12.14
N THR A 35 -1.27 -4.54 -11.04
CA THR A 35 -1.86 -5.88 -11.04
C THR A 35 -3.37 -5.81 -10.72
N PRO A 36 -4.25 -6.49 -11.47
CA PRO A 36 -5.68 -6.46 -11.17
C PRO A 36 -5.99 -6.97 -9.76
N LEU A 37 -6.83 -6.26 -9.01
CA LEU A 37 -7.24 -6.66 -7.65
C LEU A 37 -7.79 -8.08 -7.60
N LEU A 38 -8.59 -8.49 -8.62
CA LEU A 38 -9.14 -9.84 -8.70
C LEU A 38 -8.04 -10.91 -8.80
N VAL A 39 -6.96 -10.64 -9.54
CA VAL A 39 -5.81 -11.56 -9.65
C VAL A 39 -5.08 -11.65 -8.31
N GLN A 40 -4.93 -10.54 -7.59
CA GLN A 40 -4.33 -10.53 -6.25
C GLN A 40 -5.15 -11.38 -5.27
N LEU A 41 -6.47 -11.21 -5.25
CA LEU A 41 -7.36 -12.01 -4.41
C LEU A 41 -7.33 -13.49 -4.81
N TYR A 42 -7.37 -13.80 -6.11
CA TYR A 42 -7.25 -15.16 -6.62
C TYR A 42 -5.95 -15.81 -6.14
N PHE A 43 -4.82 -15.11 -6.25
CA PHE A 43 -3.53 -15.60 -5.80
C PHE A 43 -3.53 -15.90 -4.29
N ILE A 44 -4.04 -14.98 -3.48
CA ILE A 44 -4.12 -15.16 -2.01
C ILE A 44 -5.01 -16.35 -1.65
N PHE A 45 -6.10 -16.56 -2.36
CA PHE A 45 -7.08 -17.61 -2.05
C PHE A 45 -6.73 -18.99 -2.58
N TYR A 46 -6.15 -19.05 -3.79
CA TYR A 46 -5.98 -20.31 -4.51
C TYR A 46 -4.52 -20.72 -4.66
N VAL A 47 -3.57 -19.78 -4.68
CA VAL A 47 -2.14 -20.09 -4.89
C VAL A 47 -1.36 -20.19 -3.58
N LEU A 48 -1.63 -19.31 -2.60
CA LEU A 48 -0.99 -19.41 -1.28
C LEU A 48 -1.20 -20.75 -0.56
N PRO A 49 -2.37 -21.42 -0.67
CA PRO A 49 -2.55 -22.75 -0.08
C PRO A 49 -1.58 -23.81 -0.63
N ASP A 50 -1.16 -23.72 -1.89
CA ASP A 50 -0.24 -24.69 -2.51
C ASP A 50 1.16 -24.67 -1.85
N ILE A 51 1.52 -23.54 -1.22
CA ILE A 51 2.76 -23.39 -0.45
C ILE A 51 2.52 -23.49 1.07
N GLY A 52 1.35 -23.99 1.50
CA GLY A 52 1.00 -24.24 2.89
C GLY A 52 0.43 -23.05 3.66
N ILE A 53 0.15 -21.93 2.99
CA ILE A 53 -0.43 -20.73 3.62
C ILE A 53 -1.95 -20.71 3.39
N LEU A 54 -2.71 -21.18 4.38
CA LEU A 54 -4.17 -21.18 4.34
C LEU A 54 -4.73 -20.02 5.17
N LEU A 55 -5.46 -19.13 4.51
CA LEU A 55 -6.12 -18.00 5.16
C LEU A 55 -7.63 -18.17 5.17
N PRO A 56 -8.32 -17.86 6.29
CA PRO A 56 -9.78 -17.75 6.29
C PRO A 56 -10.24 -16.71 5.24
N PRO A 57 -11.39 -16.91 4.56
CA PRO A 57 -11.80 -16.04 3.47
C PRO A 57 -11.88 -14.55 3.82
N LEU A 58 -12.40 -14.24 5.01
CA LEU A 58 -12.47 -12.87 5.49
C LEU A 58 -11.07 -12.24 5.63
N VAL A 59 -10.09 -13.00 6.13
CA VAL A 59 -8.71 -12.52 6.33
C VAL A 59 -8.03 -12.29 4.98
N ALA A 60 -8.16 -13.22 4.04
CA ALA A 60 -7.63 -13.08 2.69
C ALA A 60 -8.21 -11.83 1.98
N GLY A 61 -9.53 -11.63 2.09
CA GLY A 61 -10.21 -10.43 1.59
C GLY A 61 -9.69 -9.14 2.24
N VAL A 62 -9.58 -9.12 3.56
CA VAL A 62 -9.06 -7.95 4.32
C VAL A 62 -7.63 -7.62 3.89
N ILE A 63 -6.75 -8.61 3.79
CA ILE A 63 -5.35 -8.40 3.38
C ILE A 63 -5.28 -7.91 1.94
N GLY A 64 -5.92 -8.60 1.00
CA GLY A 64 -5.88 -8.24 -0.43
C GLY A 64 -6.46 -6.85 -0.70
N LEU A 65 -7.67 -6.58 -0.20
CA LEU A 65 -8.32 -5.27 -0.35
C LEU A 65 -7.54 -4.18 0.40
N GLY A 66 -7.14 -4.46 1.65
CA GLY A 66 -6.44 -3.51 2.50
C GLY A 66 -5.09 -3.10 1.93
N LEU A 67 -4.31 -4.04 1.41
CA LEU A 67 -3.03 -3.76 0.77
C LEU A 67 -3.24 -2.99 -0.55
N HIS A 68 -4.14 -3.46 -1.42
CA HIS A 68 -4.42 -2.84 -2.71
C HIS A 68 -4.88 -1.38 -2.54
N TYR A 69 -5.97 -1.15 -1.80
CA TYR A 69 -6.47 0.20 -1.54
C TYR A 69 -5.54 1.03 -0.66
N GLY A 70 -4.69 0.40 0.16
CA GLY A 70 -3.65 1.10 0.91
C GLY A 70 -2.67 1.83 0.00
N THR A 71 -2.30 1.25 -1.15
CA THR A 71 -1.43 1.92 -2.12
C THR A 71 -2.06 3.17 -2.75
N TYR A 72 -3.36 3.15 -3.04
CA TYR A 72 -4.11 4.33 -3.51
C TYR A 72 -4.26 5.36 -2.40
N THR A 73 -4.54 4.91 -1.18
CA THR A 73 -4.64 5.78 -0.01
C THR A 73 -3.31 6.50 0.26
N ALA A 74 -2.17 5.86 -0.01
CA ALA A 74 -0.86 6.49 0.10
C ALA A 74 -0.71 7.72 -0.81
N GLU A 75 -1.28 7.71 -2.01
CA GLU A 75 -1.26 8.89 -2.89
C GLU A 75 -2.17 10.00 -2.37
N VAL A 76 -3.31 9.65 -1.76
CA VAL A 76 -4.19 10.64 -1.11
C VAL A 76 -3.45 11.31 0.05
N TYR A 77 -2.78 10.54 0.90
CA TYR A 77 -1.96 11.11 1.97
C TYR A 77 -0.82 11.97 1.42
N ARG A 78 -0.08 11.49 0.42
CA ARG A 78 1.01 12.25 -0.19
C ARG A 78 0.52 13.58 -0.76
N ALA A 79 -0.56 13.56 -1.53
CA ALA A 79 -1.17 14.77 -2.08
C ALA A 79 -1.64 15.72 -0.98
N GLY A 80 -2.25 15.18 0.09
CA GLY A 80 -2.65 15.96 1.26
C GLY A 80 -1.47 16.65 1.96
N ILE A 81 -0.37 15.93 2.17
CA ILE A 81 0.85 16.46 2.81
C ILE A 81 1.51 17.51 1.90
N ASP A 82 1.65 17.22 0.60
CA ASP A 82 2.29 18.11 -0.38
C ASP A 82 1.51 19.41 -0.60
N ASN A 83 0.20 19.42 -0.30
CA ASN A 83 -0.66 20.60 -0.38
C ASN A 83 -0.52 21.56 0.82
N VAL A 84 0.20 21.18 1.89
CA VAL A 84 0.40 22.08 3.04
C VAL A 84 1.39 23.19 2.67
N PRO A 85 1.02 24.49 2.77
CA PRO A 85 1.90 25.60 2.42
C PRO A 85 3.21 25.59 3.20
N ARG A 86 4.33 25.94 2.55
CA ARG A 86 5.67 25.96 3.18
C ARG A 86 5.74 26.81 4.45
N GLY A 87 5.06 27.95 4.49
CA GLY A 87 5.02 28.80 5.69
C GLY A 87 4.39 28.12 6.91
N GLN A 88 3.60 27.06 6.76
CA GLN A 88 3.09 26.26 7.89
C GLN A 88 4.10 25.20 8.38
N TRP A 89 5.11 24.87 7.57
CA TRP A 89 6.22 24.01 7.98
C TRP A 89 7.34 24.79 8.68
N GLU A 90 7.41 26.10 8.45
CA GLU A 90 8.47 27.00 8.90
C GLU A 90 8.09 27.83 10.15
N ALA A 91 6.78 27.96 10.46
CA ALA A 91 6.26 28.67 11.63
C ALA A 91 6.46 27.88 12.93
#